data_AF-R7MUU9-F1
#
_entry.id   AF-R7MUU9-F1
#
_cell.length_a   1.000
_cell.length_b   1.000
_cell.length_c   1.000
_cell.angle_alpha   90.00
_cell.angle_beta   90.00
_cell.angle_gamma   90.00
#
_symmetry.space_group_name_H-M   'P 1'
#
loop_
_entity.id
_entity.type
_entity.pdbx_description
1 polymer ?
#
loop_
_entity_poly.entity_id
_entity_poly.type
_entity_poly.pdbx_seq_one_letter_code
_entity_poly.pdbx_strand_id
1 'polypeptide(L)'
;MFAVACTRSYIPAGSSEPRELTDFIPCVAWGNLAENCGNNLSKGSRVFVQGRISVRSYETQDGQKRYRTEVVCDFVAQTMGSEHQQAAPAPRASAPQPKPAAPGTGFDSMGSSTDEEIPF
;
A
#
# COMPACT_ATOMS: atom_id res chain seq x y z
N MET A 1 13.52 7.72 11.71
CA MET A 1 13.65 6.26 11.54
C MET A 1 12.65 5.82 10.49
N PHE A 2 13.04 4.94 9.59
CA PHE A 2 12.15 4.35 8.57
C PHE A 2 12.41 2.84 8.48
N ALA A 3 11.51 2.10 7.84
CA ALA A 3 11.70 0.67 7.58
C ALA A 3 11.79 0.44 6.08
N VAL A 4 12.76 -0.38 5.67
CA VAL A 4 12.92 -0.82 4.28
C VAL A 4 12.32 -2.20 4.14
N ALA A 5 11.42 -2.36 3.18
CA ALA A 5 10.90 -3.67 2.80
C ALA A 5 11.90 -4.37 1.87
N CYS A 6 12.39 -5.53 2.29
CA CYS A 6 13.30 -6.38 1.54
C CYS A 6 12.52 -7.63 1.10
N THR A 7 12.02 -7.62 -0.13
CA THR A 7 11.25 -8.74 -0.68
C THR A 7 12.16 -9.69 -1.47
N ARG A 8 11.99 -11.00 -1.26
CA ARG A 8 12.63 -12.07 -2.05
C ARG A 8 11.59 -13.08 -2.53
N SER A 9 11.74 -13.54 -3.77
CA SER A 9 10.95 -14.64 -4.33
C SER A 9 11.67 -15.97 -4.12
N TYR A 10 10.95 -17.01 -3.71
CA TYR A 10 11.48 -18.37 -3.56
C TYR A 10 10.42 -19.42 -3.92
N ILE A 11 10.86 -20.62 -4.32
CA ILE A 11 9.98 -21.76 -4.58
C ILE A 11 10.14 -22.75 -3.41
N PRO A 12 9.09 -23.02 -2.61
CA PRO A 12 9.15 -24.00 -1.53
C PRO A 12 9.37 -25.42 -2.06
N ALA A 13 10.07 -26.25 -1.27
CA ALA A 13 10.20 -27.67 -1.60
C ALA A 13 8.81 -28.34 -1.69
N GLY A 14 8.55 -29.03 -2.80
CA GLY A 14 7.27 -29.70 -3.05
C GLY A 14 6.17 -28.80 -3.65
N SER A 15 6.49 -27.56 -4.02
CA SER A 15 5.58 -26.66 -4.75
C SER A 15 6.19 -26.26 -6.09
N SER A 16 5.34 -26.02 -7.09
CA SER A 16 5.73 -25.43 -8.38
C SER A 16 5.44 -23.91 -8.45
N GLU A 17 4.83 -23.33 -7.41
CA GLU A 17 4.42 -21.93 -7.41
C GLU A 17 5.43 -21.05 -6.66
N PRO A 18 5.88 -19.93 -7.25
CA PRO A 18 6.74 -18.97 -6.57
C PRO A 18 5.98 -18.27 -5.45
N ARG A 19 6.64 -18.09 -4.30
CA ARG A 19 6.15 -17.31 -3.17
C ARG A 19 7.07 -16.14 -2.87
N GLU A 20 6.49 -15.07 -2.32
CA GLU A 20 7.24 -13.90 -1.88
C GLU A 20 7.35 -13.86 -0.35
N LEU A 21 8.52 -13.53 0.15
CA LEU A 21 8.77 -13.19 1.56
C LEU A 21 9.27 -11.77 1.64
N THR A 22 8.70 -10.98 2.55
CA THR A 22 9.10 -9.60 2.78
C THR A 22 9.55 -9.41 4.21
N ASP A 23 10.81 -9.05 4.39
CA ASP A 23 11.38 -8.64 5.67
C ASP A 23 11.35 -7.12 5.79
N PHE A 24 11.10 -6.61 6.99
CA PHE A 24 11.11 -5.16 7.27
C PHE A 24 12.31 -4.81 8.12
N ILE A 25 13.28 -4.14 7.51
CA ILE A 25 14.54 -3.81 8.16
C ILE A 25 14.48 -2.37 8.69
N PRO A 26 14.59 -2.17 10.01
CA PRO A 26 14.60 -0.82 10.59
C PRO A 26 15.92 -0.11 10.30
N CYS A 27 15.80 1.09 9.73
CA CYS A 27 16.91 1.97 9.35
C CYS A 27 16.88 3.28 10.16
N VAL A 28 18.02 3.61 10.77
CA VAL A 28 18.20 4.78 11.63
C VAL A 28 19.23 5.71 10.98
N ALA A 29 18.76 6.84 10.47
CA ALA A 29 19.58 7.94 9.98
C ALA A 29 19.67 9.05 11.05
N TRP A 30 20.80 9.77 11.08
CA TRP A 30 21.07 10.86 12.02
C TRP A 30 21.56 12.12 11.29
N GLY A 31 21.44 13.28 11.96
CA GLY A 31 21.91 14.57 11.46
C GLY A 31 21.36 14.91 10.06
N ASN A 32 22.23 15.44 9.19
CA ASN A 32 21.88 15.85 7.83
C ASN A 32 21.28 14.70 6.99
N LEU A 33 21.67 13.45 7.23
CA LEU A 33 21.11 12.30 6.52
C LEU A 33 19.64 12.08 6.92
N ALA A 34 19.29 12.30 8.19
CA ALA A 34 17.91 12.21 8.67
C ALA A 34 17.02 13.31 8.06
N GLU A 35 17.53 14.53 7.99
CA GLU A 35 16.84 15.67 7.35
C GLU A 35 16.60 15.41 5.86
N ASN A 36 17.64 14.96 5.14
CA ASN A 36 17.53 14.60 3.73
C ASN A 36 16.49 13.48 3.52
N CYS A 37 16.55 12.42 4.35
CA CYS A 37 15.56 11.35 4.29
C CYS A 37 14.14 11.86 4.56
N GLY A 38 13.94 12.74 5.53
CA GLY A 38 12.63 13.29 5.87
C GLY A 38 12.05 14.18 4.77
N ASN A 39 12.90 14.89 4.04
CA ASN A 39 12.47 15.81 2.98
C ASN A 39 12.23 15.11 1.64
N ASN A 40 12.98 14.05 1.34
CA ASN A 40 12.97 13.42 0.01
C ASN A 40 12.32 12.02 -0.03
N LEU A 41 12.24 11.31 1.10
CA LEU A 41 11.65 9.96 1.12
C LEU A 41 10.16 10.03 1.48
N SER A 42 9.36 9.30 0.70
CA SER A 42 7.95 9.04 0.96
C SER A 42 7.67 7.54 1.04
N LYS A 43 6.50 7.15 1.53
CA LYS A 43 6.10 5.74 1.55
C LYS A 43 6.14 5.16 0.13
N GLY A 44 6.76 3.99 -0.03
CA GLY A 44 6.92 3.34 -1.33
C GLY A 44 8.15 3.81 -2.11
N SER A 45 8.91 4.79 -1.60
CA SER A 45 10.21 5.16 -2.17
C SER A 45 11.15 3.97 -2.16
N ARG A 46 11.68 3.62 -3.33
CA ARG A 46 12.73 2.62 -3.47
C ARG A 46 14.06 3.26 -3.10
N VAL A 47 14.74 2.67 -2.13
CA VAL A 47 15.98 3.21 -1.56
C VAL A 47 17.07 2.15 -1.51
N PHE A 48 18.30 2.60 -1.70
CA PHE A 48 19.51 1.89 -1.35
C PHE A 48 20.01 2.45 -0.02
N VAL A 49 20.28 1.56 0.94
CA VAL A 49 20.79 1.94 2.27
C VAL A 49 22.10 1.20 2.51
N GLN A 50 23.13 1.95 2.90
CA GLN A 50 24.40 1.43 3.38
C GLN A 50 24.62 1.94 4.81
N GLY A 51 25.17 1.07 5.66
CA GLY A 51 25.55 1.44 7.01
C GLY A 51 26.07 0.24 7.79
N ARG A 52 25.92 0.31 9.12
CA ARG A 52 26.33 -0.76 10.03
C ARG A 52 25.14 -1.37 10.76
N ILE A 53 25.23 -2.67 11.04
CA ILE A 53 24.25 -3.37 11.89
C ILE A 53 24.55 -3.01 13.35
N SER A 54 23.50 -2.64 14.09
CA SER A 54 23.54 -2.37 15.52
C SER A 54 22.48 -3.20 16.23
N VAL A 55 22.91 -3.97 17.24
CA VAL A 55 22.00 -4.74 18.09
C VAL A 55 21.98 -4.09 19.46
N ARG A 56 20.80 -3.63 19.89
CA ARG A 56 20.60 -3.07 21.24
C ARG A 56 19.61 -3.91 22.02
N SER A 57 19.79 -3.95 23.34
CA SER A 57 18.83 -4.57 24.25
C SER A 57 18.05 -3.52 25.03
N TYR A 58 16.79 -3.82 25.32
CA TYR A 58 15.95 -3.05 26.22
C TYR A 58 15.09 -4.01 27.06
N GLU A 59 14.70 -3.57 28.26
CA GLU A 59 13.82 -4.33 29.13
C GLU A 59 12.36 -3.89 28.89
N THR A 60 11.45 -4.86 28.86
CA THR A 60 10.02 -4.57 28.86
C THR A 60 9.53 -4.29 30.28
N GLN A 61 8.33 -3.71 30.41
CA GLN A 61 7.71 -3.51 31.72
C GLN A 61 7.56 -4.82 32.51
N ASP A 62 7.44 -5.96 31.81
CA ASP A 62 7.39 -7.30 32.39
C ASP A 62 8.77 -7.86 32.81
N GLY A 63 9.85 -7.06 32.71
CA GLY A 63 11.22 -7.47 33.04
C GLY A 63 11.90 -8.36 31.99
N GLN A 64 11.30 -8.56 30.82
CA GLN A 64 11.90 -9.39 29.76
C GLN A 64 12.90 -8.56 28.93
N LYS A 65 14.11 -9.08 28.77
CA LYS A 65 15.13 -8.49 27.89
C LYS A 65 14.81 -8.79 26.43
N ARG A 66 14.58 -7.76 25.63
CA ARG A 66 14.38 -7.85 24.17
C ARG A 66 15.55 -7.26 23.41
N TYR A 67 15.85 -7.85 22.26
CA TYR A 67 16.88 -7.38 21.34
C TYR A 67 16.24 -6.73 20.12
N ARG A 68 16.83 -5.62 19.68
CA ARG A 68 16.45 -4.94 18.45
C ARG A 68 17.68 -4.81 17.56
N THR A 69 17.57 -5.36 16.37
CA THR A 69 18.60 -5.24 15.31
C THR A 69 18.17 -4.14 14.37
N GLU A 70 19.02 -3.14 14.18
CA GLU A 70 18.77 -1.96 13.36
C GLU A 70 19.98 -1.69 12.44
N VAL A 71 19.75 -1.01 11.32
CA VAL A 71 20.82 -0.50 10.45
C VAL A 71 21.02 0.97 10.77
N VAL A 72 22.18 1.32 11.34
CA VAL A 72 22.60 2.72 11.48
C VAL A 72 23.16 3.17 10.14
N CYS A 73 22.47 4.11 9.49
CA CYS A 73 22.72 4.49 8.10
C CYS A 73 23.90 5.46 8.00
N ASP A 74 24.84 5.14 7.12
CA ASP A 74 25.95 6.03 6.73
C ASP A 74 25.65 6.70 5.38
N PHE A 75 24.88 6.02 4.52
CA PHE A 75 24.49 6.51 3.21
C PHE A 75 23.09 5.99 2.80
N VAL A 76 22.30 6.87 2.20
CA VAL A 76 20.97 6.53 1.65
C VAL A 76 20.84 7.21 0.28
N ALA A 77 20.48 6.42 -0.74
CA ALA A 77 20.21 6.91 -2.08
C ALA A 77 18.84 6.45 -2.54
N GLN A 78 18.11 7.30 -3.27
CA GLN A 78 16.93 6.90 -4.02
C GLN A 78 17.36 6.34 -5.36
N THR A 79 16.79 5.21 -5.77
CA THR A 79 16.98 4.75 -7.14
C THR A 79 16.13 5.59 -8.09
N MET A 80 16.74 6.14 -9.13
CA MET A 80 16.04 6.82 -10.21
C MET A 80 15.53 5.74 -11.17
N GLY A 81 14.29 5.31 -11.02
CA GLY A 81 13.72 4.24 -11.85
C GLY A 81 12.21 4.07 -11.66
N SER A 82 11.48 4.50 -12.70
CA SER A 82 10.04 4.39 -13.00
C SER A 82 9.06 4.67 -11.86
N GLU A 83 8.38 5.82 -11.99
CA GLU A 83 7.07 6.17 -11.44
C GLU A 83 6.47 5.12 -10.50
N HIS A 84 6.41 5.45 -9.21
CA HIS A 84 5.23 5.02 -8.48
C HIS A 84 4.07 5.75 -9.14
N GLN A 85 3.37 5.07 -10.03
CA GLN A 85 2.09 5.53 -10.57
C GLN A 85 1.22 5.78 -9.36
N GLN A 86 1.12 7.06 -9.00
CA GLN A 86 0.26 7.53 -7.95
C GLN A 86 -1.14 7.16 -8.41
N ALA A 87 -1.65 6.03 -7.90
CA ALA A 87 -3.03 5.67 -8.13
C ALA A 87 -3.84 6.83 -7.56
N ALA A 88 -4.35 7.67 -8.46
CA ALA A 88 -5.25 8.75 -8.11
C ALA A 88 -6.37 8.13 -7.26
N PRO A 89 -6.77 8.75 -6.14
CA PRO A 89 -7.93 8.28 -5.41
C PRO A 89 -9.08 8.19 -6.39
N ALA A 90 -9.63 6.98 -6.58
CA ALA A 90 -10.77 6.78 -7.44
C ALA A 90 -11.86 7.78 -7.03
N PRO A 91 -12.45 8.55 -7.97
CA PRO A 91 -13.52 9.47 -7.61
C PRO A 91 -14.62 8.65 -6.96
N ARG A 92 -14.93 9.01 -5.72
CA ARG A 92 -16.03 8.44 -4.96
C ARG A 92 -17.30 8.72 -5.76
N ALA A 93 -17.78 7.70 -6.49
CA ALA A 93 -19.04 7.77 -7.21
C ALA A 93 -20.11 8.22 -6.23
N SER A 94 -20.67 9.40 -6.48
CA SER A 94 -21.74 9.96 -5.69
C SER A 94 -22.95 9.03 -5.85
N ALA A 95 -23.40 8.43 -4.75
CA ALA A 95 -24.61 7.63 -4.72
C ALA A 95 -25.78 8.47 -5.28
N PRO A 96 -26.64 7.92 -6.17
CA PRO A 96 -27.80 8.65 -6.66
C PRO A 96 -28.75 8.97 -5.51
N GLN A 97 -29.06 10.26 -5.32
CA GLN A 97 -30.15 10.70 -4.45
C GLN A 97 -31.49 10.18 -5.00
N PRO A 98 -32.35 9.54 -4.17
CA PRO A 98 -33.71 9.22 -4.58
C PRO A 98 -34.55 10.51 -4.65
N LYS A 99 -35.19 10.74 -5.81
CA LYS A 99 -36.18 11.81 -6.02
C LYS A 99 -37.48 11.50 -5.24
N PRO A 100 -38.16 12.52 -4.67
CA PRO A 100 -39.44 12.31 -3.99
C PRO A 100 -40.56 12.00 -4.99
N ALA A 101 -41.38 11.00 -4.67
CA ALA A 101 -42.59 10.66 -5.42
C ALA A 101 -43.74 11.61 -5.07
N ALA A 102 -44.50 12.03 -6.10
CA ALA A 102 -45.81 12.67 -5.95
C ALA A 102 -46.90 11.78 -6.58
N PRO A 103 -48.12 11.75 -6.01
CA PRO A 103 -49.15 10.74 -6.34
C PRO A 103 -50.15 11.22 -7.41
N GLY A 104 -50.70 10.28 -8.19
CA GLY A 104 -51.88 10.49 -9.05
C GLY A 104 -51.96 9.47 -10.19
N THR A 105 -52.75 8.39 -10.03
CA THR A 105 -54.05 8.14 -10.70
C THR A 105 -53.98 7.76 -12.18
N GLY A 106 -54.48 6.56 -12.52
CA GLY A 106 -54.93 6.22 -13.87
C GLY A 106 -54.63 4.78 -14.29
N PHE A 107 -55.41 3.83 -13.79
CA PHE A 107 -55.66 2.55 -14.46
C PHE A 107 -56.51 2.86 -15.69
N ASP A 108 -56.12 2.41 -16.88
CA ASP A 108 -56.94 2.16 -18.07
C ASP A 108 -56.07 2.28 -19.33
N SER A 109 -55.65 1.16 -19.90
CA SER A 109 -55.79 0.88 -21.34
C SER A 109 -55.21 -0.50 -21.64
N MET A 110 -56.11 -1.45 -21.78
CA MET A 110 -55.88 -2.79 -22.25
C MET A 110 -55.77 -2.75 -23.78
N GLY A 111 -54.70 -3.31 -24.34
CA GLY A 111 -54.74 -3.94 -25.65
C GLY A 111 -53.91 -3.31 -26.78
N SER A 112 -53.21 -4.22 -27.45
CA SER A 112 -52.86 -4.23 -28.88
C SER A 112 -51.37 -4.04 -29.20
N SER A 113 -50.81 -5.13 -29.76
CA SER A 113 -49.77 -5.19 -30.82
C SER A 113 -48.44 -4.47 -30.54
N THR A 114 -47.28 -5.09 -30.58
CA THR A 114 -46.85 -6.24 -31.39
C THR A 114 -45.50 -6.70 -30.86
N ASP A 115 -45.32 -8.01 -30.96
CA ASP A 115 -44.07 -8.75 -30.95
C ASP A 115 -43.03 -8.08 -31.87
N GLU A 116 -41.93 -7.54 -31.33
CA GLU A 116 -40.70 -7.39 -32.11
C GLU A 116 -39.45 -7.37 -31.22
N GLU A 117 -38.61 -8.35 -31.52
CA GLU A 117 -37.40 -8.84 -30.89
C GLU A 117 -36.24 -7.83 -30.99
N ILE A 118 -35.52 -7.58 -29.90
CA ILE A 118 -34.22 -6.87 -29.88
C ILE A 118 -33.14 -7.94 -29.64
N PRO A 119 -32.18 -8.17 -30.57
CA PRO A 119 -30.82 -7.71 -30.26
C PRO A 119 -29.91 -7.38 -31.47
N PHE A 120 -29.23 -6.22 -31.37
CA PHE A 120 -27.77 -6.13 -31.14
C PHE A 120 -27.43 -4.83 -30.41
#